data_AF-A0A256WD54-F1
#
_entry.id   AF-A0A256WD54-F1
#
_cell.length_a   1.000
_cell.length_b   1.000
_cell.length_c   1.000
_cell.angle_alpha   90.00
_cell.angle_beta   90.00
_cell.angle_gamma   90.00
#
_symmetry.space_group_name_H-M   'P 1'
#
loop_
_entity.id
_entity.type
_entity.pdbx_description
1 polymer ?
#
loop_
_entity_poly.entity_id
_entity_poly.type
_entity_poly.pdbx_seq_one_letter_code
_entity_poly.pdbx_strand_id
1 'polypeptide(L)' 'MNREVLINRTISNISLLPDLRLKEISDYVDFLLKMYDDKIITQGIMKLTSKSKSFDFLNDEEEIYDESDLIEKF' A
#
# COMPACT_ATOMS: atom_id res chain seq x y z
N MET A 1 -21.49 15.17 5.37
CA MET A 1 -22.43 14.02 5.45
C MET A 1 -22.03 13.17 6.64
N ASN A 2 -22.95 12.79 7.52
CA ASN A 2 -22.66 11.89 8.66
C ASN A 2 -22.51 10.45 8.15
N ARG A 3 -21.50 9.72 8.63
CA ARG A 3 -21.23 8.31 8.30
C ARG A 3 -22.46 7.43 8.52
N GLU A 4 -23.21 7.63 9.60
CA GLU A 4 -24.43 6.87 9.89
C GLU A 4 -25.52 7.10 8.84
N VAL A 5 -25.70 8.35 8.40
CA VAL A 5 -26.68 8.70 7.37
C VAL A 5 -26.34 8.01 6.04
N LEU A 6 -25.05 7.94 5.70
CA LEU A 6 -24.59 7.23 4.52
C LEU A 6 -24.84 5.72 4.62
N ILE A 7 -24.48 5.11 5.76
CA ILE A 7 -24.68 3.67 5.99
C ILE A 7 -26.16 3.30 5.90
N ASN A 8 -27.02 4.02 6.62
CA ASN A 8 -28.45 3.73 6.65
C ASN A 8 -29.08 3.88 5.26
N ARG A 9 -28.72 4.93 4.52
CA ARG A 9 -29.18 5.12 3.13
C ARG A 9 -28.73 3.98 2.22
N THR A 10 -27.49 3.51 2.36
CA THR A 10 -26.96 2.40 1.58
C THR A 10 -27.70 1.10 1.87
N ILE A 11 -27.96 0.79 3.15
CA ILE A 11 -28.73 -0.41 3.54
C ILE A 11 -30.15 -0.35 2.94
N SER A 12 -30.84 0.79 3.08
CA SER A 12 -32.18 0.96 2.51
C SER A 12 -32.19 0.76 0.99
N ASN A 13 -31.19 1.29 0.27
CA ASN A 13 -31.10 1.10 -1.17
C ASN A 13 -30.83 -0.35 -1.56
N ILE A 14 -29.92 -1.03 -0.85
CA ILE A 14 -29.57 -2.43 -1.12
C ILE A 14 -30.78 -3.33 -0.87
N SER A 15 -31.57 -3.08 0.18
CA SER A 15 -32.78 -3.87 0.49
C SER A 15 -33.86 -3.87 -0.59
N LEU A 16 -33.81 -2.93 -1.55
CA LEU A 16 -34.76 -2.84 -2.65
C LEU A 16 -34.31 -3.64 -3.90
N LEU A 17 -33.12 -4.24 -3.86
CA LEU A 17 -32.55 -4.96 -5.00
C LEU A 17 -32.94 -6.45 -4.99
N PRO A 18 -33.05 -7.08 -6.18
CA PRO A 18 -33.22 -8.53 -6.28
C PRO A 18 -32.01 -9.31 -5.73
N ASP A 19 -32.24 -10.53 -5.25
CA ASP A 19 -31.22 -11.39 -4.62
C ASP A 19 -29.94 -11.58 -5.44
N LEU A 20 -30.06 -11.68 -6.77
CA LEU A 20 -28.91 -11.80 -7.65
C LEU A 20 -27.94 -10.61 -7.50
N ARG A 21 -28.48 -9.41 -7.38
CA ARG A 21 -27.72 -8.16 -7.22
C ARG A 21 -27.17 -8.00 -5.81
N LEU A 22 -27.86 -8.55 -4.80
CA LEU A 22 -27.35 -8.60 -3.42
C LEU A 22 -26.06 -9.41 -3.35
N LYS A 23 -25.99 -10.54 -4.06
CA LYS A 23 -24.79 -11.37 -4.15
C LYS A 23 -23.62 -10.60 -4.79
N GLU A 24 -23.86 -9.96 -5.93
CA GLU A 24 -22.83 -9.14 -6.60
C GLU A 24 -22.28 -8.04 -5.70
N ILE A 25 -23.16 -7.37 -4.94
CA ILE A 25 -22.75 -6.32 -4.00
C ILE A 25 -21.95 -6.90 -2.84
N SER A 26 -22.37 -8.04 -2.28
CA SER A 26 -21.63 -8.73 -1.22
C SER A 26 -20.22 -9.08 -1.68
N ASP A 27 -20.10 -9.74 -2.83
CA ASP A 27 -18.83 -10.16 -3.41
C ASP A 27 -17.92 -8.93 -3.67
N TYR A 28 -18.50 -7.81 -4.13
CA TYR A 28 -17.77 -6.58 -4.36
C TYR A 28 -17.29 -5.91 -3.06
N VAL A 29 -18.12 -5.90 -2.02
CA VAL A 29 -17.72 -5.37 -0.71
C VAL A 29 -16.59 -6.19 -0.10
N ASP A 30 -16.67 -7.52 -0.18
CA ASP A 30 -15.60 -8.42 0.27
C ASP A 30 -14.29 -8.17 -0.49
N PHE A 31 -14.37 -7.97 -1.80
CA PHE A 31 -13.23 -7.59 -2.62
C PHE A 31 -12.60 -6.26 -2.17
N LEU A 32 -13.42 -5.24 -1.91
CA LEU A 32 -12.93 -3.93 -1.43
C LEU A 32 -12.24 -4.02 -0.07
N LEU A 33 -12.81 -4.79 0.86
CA LEU A 33 -12.22 -5.01 2.18
C LEU A 33 -10.85 -5.68 2.06
N LYS A 34 -10.76 -6.75 1.26
CA LYS A 34 -9.49 -7.44 1.02
C LYS A 34 -8.43 -6.53 0.42
N MET A 35 -8.80 -5.74 -0.60
CA MET A 35 -7.85 -4.78 -1.20
C MET A 35 -7.38 -3.72 -0.20
N TYR A 36 -8.26 -3.27 0.69
CA TYR A 36 -7.91 -2.30 1.71
C TYR A 36 -6.90 -2.89 2.72
N ASP A 37 -7.13 -4.13 3.16
CA ASP A 37 -6.22 -4.85 4.04
C ASP A 37 -4.85 -5.07 3.37
N ASP A 38 -4.83 -5.56 2.13
CA ASP A 38 -3.60 -5.77 1.36
C ASP A 38 -2.80 -4.46 1.20
N LYS A 39 -3.50 -3.34 0.98
CA LYS A 39 -2.87 -2.02 0.91
C LYS A 39 -2.24 -1.62 2.24
N ILE A 40 -2.94 -1.82 3.36
CA ILE A 40 -2.40 -1.53 4.70
C ILE A 40 -1.16 -2.39 4.97
N ILE A 41 -1.22 -3.68 4.67
CA ILE A 41 -0.11 -4.62 4.85
C ILE A 41 1.10 -4.15 4.03
N THR A 42 0.89 -3.83 2.76
CA THR A 42 1.95 -3.36 1.86
C THR A 42 2.59 -2.06 2.37
N GLN A 43 1.78 -1.10 2.81
CA GLN A 43 2.28 0.14 3.42
C GLN A 43 3.08 -0.13 4.70
N GLY A 44 2.64 -1.08 5.53
CA GLY A 44 3.37 -1.52 6.71
C GLY A 44 4.74 -2.11 6.36
N ILE A 45 4.80 -3.00 5.36
CA ILE A 45 6.06 -3.58 4.86
C ILE A 45 6.99 -2.47 4.37
N MET A 46 6.52 -1.55 3.51
CA MET A 46 7.32 -0.43 3.02
C MET A 46 7.86 0.45 4.15
N LYS A 47 7.07 0.68 5.20
CA LYS A 47 7.50 1.46 6.36
C LYS A 47 8.55 0.72 7.19
N LEU A 48 8.47 -0.61 7.28
CA LEU A 48 9.46 -1.42 7.99
C LEU A 48 10.77 -1.51 7.19
N THR A 49 10.69 -1.71 5.88
CA THR A 49 11.88 -1.77 5.01
C THR A 49 12.61 -0.44 4.94
N SER A 50 11.89 0.68 4.81
CA SER A 50 12.50 2.03 4.82
C SER A 50 13.16 2.41 6.14
N LYS A 51 12.78 1.76 7.26
CA LYS A 51 13.41 1.93 8.57
C LYS A 51 14.45 0.86 8.88
N SER A 52 14.61 -0.12 7.99
CA SER A 52 15.55 -1.21 8.21
C SER A 52 16.96 -0.74 7.88
N LYS A 53 17.87 -0.94 8.81
CA LYS A 53 19.30 -0.68 8.62
C LYS A 53 19.96 -1.62 7.61
N SER A 54 19.28 -2.71 7.22
CA SER A 54 19.82 -3.71 6.30
C SER A 54 20.16 -3.14 4.92
N PHE A 55 19.61 -1.98 4.55
CA PHE A 55 19.86 -1.29 3.28
C PHE A 55 20.57 0.05 3.46
N ASP A 56 21.07 0.38 4.66
CA ASP A 56 21.74 1.66 4.91
C ASP A 56 22.98 1.83 4.03
N PHE A 57 23.66 0.72 3.68
CA PHE A 57 24.80 0.70 2.76
C PHE A 57 24.48 1.23 1.35
N LEU A 58 23.21 1.29 0.94
CA LEU A 58 22.81 1.91 -0.34
C LEU A 58 22.78 3.44 -0.28
N ASN A 59 22.77 4.02 0.92
CA ASN A 59 22.84 5.47 1.11
C ASN A 59 24.29 5.97 1.28
N ASP A 60 25.23 5.05 1.51
CA ASP A 60 26.64 5.36 1.50
C ASP A 60 27.11 5.33 0.04
N GLU A 61 27.46 6.48 -0.51
CA GLU A 61 28.21 6.52 -1.77
C GLU A 61 29.59 5.91 -1.51
N GLU A 62 29.94 4.83 -2.21
CA GLU A 62 31.30 4.30 -2.18
C GLU A 62 32.28 5.41 -2.57
N GLU A 63 33.35 5.60 -1.80
CA GLU A 63 34.47 6.46 -2.22
C GLU A 63 35.01 5.91 -3.54
N ILE A 64 34.64 6.55 -4.64
CA ILE A 64 35.11 6.18 -5.98
C ILE A 64 36.58 6.55 -6.05
N TYR A 65 37.41 5.63 -6.56
CA TYR A 65 38.82 5.92 -6.84
C TYR A 65 38.96 7.19 -7.68
N ASP A 66 39.78 8.12 -7.23
CA ASP A 66 40.09 9.37 -7.93
C ASP A 66 41.49 9.30 -8.54
N GLU A 67 41.85 10.28 -9.37
CA GLU A 67 43.20 10.41 -9.94
C GLU A 67 44.29 10.51 -8.86
N SER A 68 43.93 10.78 -7.60
CA SER A 68 44.82 10.72 -6.44
C SER A 68 45.25 9.30 -6.09
N ASP A 69 44.47 8.28 -6.46
CA ASP A 69 44.75 6.87 -6.16
C ASP A 69 45.66 6.20 -7.20
N LEU A 70 46.02 6.94 -8.26
CA LEU A 70 46.93 6.48 -9.30
C LEU A 70 48.36 6.33 -8.75
N ILE A 71 48.87 5.10 -8.75
CA ILE A 71 50.24 4.76 -8.34
C ILE A 71 51.29 5.37 -9.29
N GLU A 72 50.93 5.56 -10.56
CA GLU A 72 51.82 6.11 -11.57
C GLU A 72 51.05 7.12 -12.44
N LYS A 73 51.62 8.32 -12.62
CA LYS A 73 51.09 9.38 -13.47
C LYS A 73 52.03 9.57 -14.66
N PHE A 74 51.47 9.54 -15.87
CA PHE A 74 52.20 9.78 -17.13
C PHE A 74 52.30 11.27 -17.45
#